data_AF-A0A271JAR0-F1
#
_entry.id   AF-A0A271JAR0-F1
#
_cell.length_a   1.000
_cell.length_b   1.000
_cell.length_c   1.000
_cell.angle_alpha   90.00
_cell.angle_beta   90.00
_cell.angle_gamma   90.00
#
_symmetry.space_group_name_H-M   'P 1'
#
loop_
_entity.id
_entity.type
_entity.pdbx_description
1 polymer ?
#
loop_
_entity_poly.entity_id
_entity_poly.type
_entity_poly.pdbx_seq_one_letter_code
_entity_poly.pdbx_strand_id
1 'polypeptide(L)'
;MTDASARAASARPVPTAPVDGAVAPLDAVVFRWTAPPGTRVFDLRVATAAAPSDALFEVTGLPSTEATLAGALPAGDLLWWVRQEGGAWSAPARFHAGTQADVEIAHRAEAEAAARRRASERAAQASDIPDAPPPAPVWPYATGDALDGAPEVDWARVPGFGAPARAALPRAGAAAPTLLGPLGGEVADAGTVALRWTSVPGADRYEVELSPRTRFDADVLTLDAGGATELVLPGVVPAAGHKMLWRVRAHVGRGATAWSRYGRFYPADADTAERFSLAMDRARTAQRLQRDHARRVQQREMDLIPLHERPDAVTSQAMVTAILAMVVSSGLLIALAAVFAAVWL
;
A
#
# COMPACT_ATOMS: atom_id res chain seq x y z
N MET A 1 7.99 46.10 -6.88
CA MET A 1 8.49 44.77 -7.29
C MET A 1 10.01 44.72 -7.50
N THR A 2 10.78 45.72 -7.06
CA THR A 2 12.17 45.95 -7.49
C THR A 2 13.24 45.34 -6.59
N ASP A 3 12.92 44.87 -5.38
CA ASP A 3 13.93 44.32 -4.44
C ASP A 3 14.11 42.79 -4.56
N ALA A 4 13.04 42.05 -4.91
CA ALA A 4 13.11 40.60 -5.12
C ALA A 4 13.82 40.22 -6.43
N SER A 5 13.62 41.00 -7.51
CA SER A 5 14.32 40.80 -8.78
C SER A 5 15.81 41.17 -8.70
N ALA A 6 16.18 42.14 -7.84
CA ALA A 6 17.58 42.47 -7.57
C ALA A 6 18.26 41.42 -6.67
N ARG A 7 17.56 40.85 -5.68
CA ARG A 7 18.06 39.70 -4.90
C ARG A 7 18.19 38.41 -5.73
N ALA A 8 17.26 38.17 -6.66
CA ALA A 8 17.31 37.00 -7.54
C ALA A 8 18.45 37.10 -8.58
N ALA A 9 18.79 38.31 -9.04
CA ALA A 9 19.91 38.56 -9.95
C ALA A 9 21.30 38.31 -9.31
N SER A 10 21.38 38.15 -7.99
CA SER A 10 22.62 37.97 -7.22
C SER A 10 22.84 36.54 -6.71
N ALA A 11 21.94 35.60 -7.00
CA ALA A 11 22.13 34.20 -6.62
C ALA A 11 23.15 33.54 -7.57
N ARG A 12 24.11 32.80 -7.03
CA ARG A 12 25.12 32.06 -7.82
C ARG A 12 24.61 30.66 -8.13
N PRO A 13 24.98 30.07 -9.28
CA PRO A 13 24.72 28.66 -9.51
C PRO A 13 25.36 27.78 -8.44
N VAL A 14 24.72 26.66 -8.11
CA VAL A 14 25.16 25.74 -7.05
C VAL A 14 25.64 24.43 -7.70
N PRO A 15 26.93 24.08 -7.60
CA PRO A 15 27.45 22.77 -7.98
C PRO A 15 26.65 21.60 -7.38
N THR A 16 26.27 20.60 -8.19
CA THR A 16 25.56 19.40 -7.72
C THR A 16 26.22 18.09 -8.11
N ALA A 17 26.99 18.03 -9.20
CA ALA A 17 27.83 16.88 -9.53
C ALA A 17 29.01 17.31 -10.40
N PRO A 18 30.23 16.76 -10.23
CA PRO A 18 30.65 15.91 -9.12
C PRO A 18 30.58 16.66 -7.77
N VAL A 19 30.12 15.95 -6.73
CA VAL A 19 30.06 16.49 -5.36
C VAL A 19 31.44 16.49 -4.71
N ASP A 20 31.59 17.24 -3.61
CA ASP A 20 32.84 17.33 -2.86
C ASP A 20 33.36 15.94 -2.46
N GLY A 21 34.55 15.56 -2.95
CA GLY A 21 35.18 14.26 -2.70
C GLY A 21 34.76 13.12 -3.62
N ALA A 22 33.95 13.37 -4.65
CA ALA A 22 33.60 12.36 -5.66
C ALA A 22 34.84 11.91 -6.46
N VAL A 23 34.86 10.65 -6.91
CA VAL A 23 35.87 10.15 -7.86
C VAL A 23 35.24 10.11 -9.25
N ALA A 24 35.85 10.78 -10.23
CA ALA A 24 35.35 10.86 -11.60
C ALA A 24 36.40 10.30 -12.58
N PRO A 25 35.98 9.74 -13.73
CA PRO A 25 36.92 9.14 -14.66
C PRO A 25 37.70 10.22 -15.42
N LEU A 26 38.92 9.87 -15.84
CA LEU A 26 39.84 10.82 -16.50
C LEU A 26 39.42 11.22 -17.92
N ASP A 27 38.55 10.46 -18.58
CA ASP A 27 38.21 10.58 -20.00
C ASP A 27 36.95 11.40 -20.26
N ALA A 28 35.94 11.32 -19.37
CA ALA A 28 34.72 12.11 -19.48
C ALA A 28 34.07 12.38 -18.12
N VAL A 29 33.96 13.66 -17.74
CA VAL A 29 33.27 14.06 -16.51
C VAL A 29 32.01 14.83 -16.82
N VAL A 30 30.90 14.40 -16.22
CA VAL A 30 29.62 15.09 -16.31
C VAL A 30 29.49 16.05 -15.12
N PHE A 31 29.41 17.33 -15.42
CA PHE A 31 29.18 18.40 -14.46
C PHE A 31 27.71 18.81 -14.48
N ARG A 32 27.12 19.00 -13.30
CA ARG A 32 25.72 19.40 -13.10
C ARG A 32 25.63 20.44 -12.00
N TRP A 33 24.73 21.40 -12.16
CA TRP A 33 24.49 22.46 -11.17
C TRP A 33 23.02 22.87 -11.15
N THR A 34 22.61 23.56 -10.08
CA THR A 34 21.31 24.21 -10.00
C THR A 34 21.45 25.68 -10.35
N ALA A 35 20.64 26.16 -11.30
CA ALA A 35 20.66 27.55 -11.76
C ALA A 35 19.70 28.45 -10.96
N PRO A 36 20.04 29.74 -10.78
CA PRO A 36 19.09 30.76 -10.36
C PRO A 36 17.94 30.95 -11.37
N PRO A 37 16.77 31.44 -10.93
CA PRO A 37 15.65 31.74 -11.83
C PRO A 37 16.02 32.81 -12.86
N GLY A 38 15.73 32.57 -14.14
CA GLY A 38 15.92 33.55 -15.22
C GLY A 38 17.27 33.49 -15.93
N THR A 39 18.22 32.69 -15.46
CA THR A 39 19.54 32.49 -16.10
C THR A 39 19.48 31.42 -17.18
N ARG A 40 20.14 31.64 -18.32
CA ARG A 40 20.15 30.70 -19.46
C ARG A 40 21.53 30.35 -20.00
N VAL A 41 22.58 31.04 -19.53
CA VAL A 41 23.95 30.87 -20.05
C VAL A 41 24.94 30.82 -18.89
N PHE A 42 25.84 29.84 -18.92
CA PHE A 42 26.80 29.56 -17.85
C PHE A 42 28.23 29.42 -18.38
N ASP A 43 29.18 29.74 -17.52
CA ASP A 43 30.59 29.38 -17.71
C ASP A 43 30.98 28.36 -16.65
N LEU A 44 31.76 27.35 -17.04
CA LEU A 44 32.31 26.32 -16.19
C LEU A 44 33.83 26.41 -16.21
N ARG A 45 34.46 26.36 -15.04
CA ARG A 45 35.92 26.34 -14.89
C ARG A 45 36.34 25.11 -14.08
N VAL A 46 37.42 24.48 -14.50
CA VAL A 46 38.11 23.40 -13.78
C VAL A 46 39.58 23.77 -13.59
N ALA A 47 40.12 23.54 -12.39
CA ALA A 47 41.52 23.76 -12.05
C ALA A 47 42.05 22.61 -11.17
N THR A 48 43.37 22.51 -11.02
CA THR A 48 43.94 21.62 -10.00
C THR A 48 43.73 22.20 -8.60
N ALA A 49 43.60 21.35 -7.59
CA ALA A 49 43.55 21.81 -6.20
C ALA A 49 44.85 22.50 -5.74
N ALA A 50 45.99 22.15 -6.36
CA ALA A 50 47.29 22.74 -6.06
C ALA A 50 47.48 24.16 -6.65
N ALA A 51 46.81 24.45 -7.76
CA ALA A 51 46.86 25.74 -8.45
C ALA A 51 45.45 26.22 -8.83
N PRO A 52 44.60 26.60 -7.85
CA PRO A 52 43.19 26.95 -8.10
C PRO A 52 42.99 28.19 -8.96
N SER A 53 44.00 29.05 -9.04
CA SER A 53 43.99 30.26 -9.88
C SER A 53 44.33 29.97 -11.35
N ASP A 54 44.86 28.79 -11.66
CA ASP A 54 45.27 28.39 -13.00
C ASP A 54 44.21 27.47 -13.61
N ALA A 55 43.46 27.97 -14.58
CA ALA A 55 42.36 27.24 -15.19
C ALA A 55 42.91 26.16 -16.12
N LEU A 56 42.65 24.89 -15.80
CA LEU A 56 42.91 23.77 -16.71
C LEU A 56 41.94 23.79 -17.89
N PHE A 57 40.67 24.04 -17.59
CA PHE A 57 39.59 24.13 -18.57
C PHE A 57 38.67 25.28 -18.21
N GLU A 58 38.26 26.05 -19.20
CA GLU A 58 37.22 27.05 -19.08
C GLU A 58 36.28 26.94 -20.29
N VAL A 59 35.03 26.57 -20.04
CA VAL A 59 34.00 26.41 -21.07
C VAL A 59 32.96 27.48 -20.84
N THR A 60 32.78 28.35 -21.83
CA THR A 60 31.85 29.49 -21.75
C THR A 60 30.62 29.26 -22.61
N GLY A 61 29.54 29.98 -22.33
CA GLY A 61 28.36 29.97 -23.20
C GLY A 61 27.49 28.71 -23.10
N LEU A 62 27.54 27.97 -22.00
CA LEU A 62 26.79 26.73 -21.80
C LEU A 62 25.27 27.01 -21.66
N PRO A 63 24.42 26.43 -22.52
CA PRO A 63 22.98 26.76 -22.57
C PRO A 63 22.11 25.94 -21.60
N SER A 64 22.71 25.01 -20.88
CA SER A 64 22.06 24.04 -19.99
C SER A 64 22.68 24.06 -18.60
N THR A 65 22.03 23.40 -17.64
CA THR A 65 22.54 23.21 -16.26
C THR A 65 23.37 21.94 -16.10
N GLU A 66 23.90 21.44 -17.20
CA GLU A 66 24.71 20.24 -17.31
C GLU A 66 25.72 20.43 -18.45
N ALA A 67 26.95 19.97 -18.24
CA ALA A 67 28.00 19.97 -19.24
C ALA A 67 28.86 18.70 -19.09
N THR A 68 29.15 18.03 -20.19
CA THR A 68 30.11 16.92 -20.22
C THR A 68 31.42 17.43 -20.77
N LEU A 69 32.49 17.31 -19.97
CA LEU A 69 33.84 17.57 -20.43
C LEU A 69 34.46 16.24 -20.84
N ALA A 70 34.54 16.02 -22.15
CA ALA A 70 35.25 14.88 -22.74
C ALA A 70 36.69 15.28 -23.04
N GLY A 71 37.66 14.62 -22.42
CA GLY A 71 39.09 14.92 -22.57
C GLY A 71 39.89 14.40 -21.39
N ALA A 72 41.18 14.11 -21.62
CA ALA A 72 42.08 13.60 -20.60
C ALA A 72 42.33 14.65 -19.51
N LEU A 73 41.63 14.52 -18.38
CA LEU A 73 41.92 15.28 -17.16
C LEU A 73 43.23 14.80 -16.53
N PRO A 74 44.00 15.66 -15.87
CA PRO A 74 45.13 15.21 -15.07
C PRO A 74 44.61 14.43 -13.86
N ALA A 75 45.28 13.32 -13.55
CA ALA A 75 44.94 12.53 -12.36
C ALA A 75 45.23 13.32 -11.08
N GLY A 76 44.34 13.19 -10.10
CA GLY A 76 44.45 13.86 -8.81
C GLY A 76 43.26 14.77 -8.48
N ASP A 77 43.45 15.60 -7.47
CA ASP A 77 42.38 16.45 -6.94
C ASP A 77 42.19 17.70 -7.79
N LEU A 78 40.96 17.86 -8.27
CA LEU A 78 40.50 18.97 -9.09
C LEU A 78 39.42 19.77 -8.35
N LEU A 79 39.36 21.04 -8.70
CA LEU A 79 38.34 21.98 -8.25
C LEU A 79 37.56 22.44 -9.49
N TRP A 80 36.26 22.59 -9.33
CA TRP A 80 35.43 23.15 -10.38
C TRP A 80 34.45 24.19 -9.84
N TRP A 81 34.15 25.15 -10.71
CA TRP A 81 33.26 26.26 -10.44
C TRP A 81 32.29 26.44 -11.61
N VAL A 82 31.15 27.01 -11.30
CA VAL A 82 30.19 27.47 -12.31
C VAL A 82 29.77 28.89 -11.99
N ARG A 83 29.58 29.71 -13.03
CA ARG A 83 28.96 31.03 -12.92
C ARG A 83 27.92 31.19 -14.02
N GLN A 84 27.02 32.14 -13.83
CA GLN A 84 26.30 32.71 -14.96
C GLN A 84 27.23 33.62 -15.75
N GLU A 85 26.98 33.77 -17.06
CA GLU A 85 27.76 34.67 -17.91
C GLU A 85 27.81 36.09 -17.31
N GLY A 86 29.01 36.64 -17.13
CA GLY A 86 29.23 37.95 -16.49
C GLY A 86 29.01 38.00 -14.97
N GLY A 87 28.68 36.88 -14.32
CA GLY A 87 28.46 36.77 -12.87
C GLY A 87 29.69 36.36 -12.06
N ALA A 88 29.51 36.25 -10.74
CA ALA A 88 30.54 35.72 -9.83
C ALA A 88 30.57 34.19 -9.84
N TRP A 89 31.75 33.61 -9.69
CA TRP A 89 31.95 32.16 -9.52
C TRP A 89 31.27 31.62 -8.26
N SER A 90 30.75 30.40 -8.36
CA SER A 90 30.22 29.61 -7.24
C SER A 90 31.27 29.36 -6.17
N ALA A 91 30.89 28.72 -5.06
CA ALA A 91 31.89 28.04 -4.24
C ALA A 91 32.53 26.90 -5.06
N PRO A 92 33.83 26.60 -4.86
CA PRO A 92 34.46 25.44 -5.48
C PRO A 92 33.80 24.15 -4.99
N ALA A 93 33.59 23.20 -5.90
CA ALA A 93 33.40 21.80 -5.56
C ALA A 93 34.67 21.03 -5.93
N ARG A 94 35.11 20.12 -5.05
CA ARG A 94 36.31 19.30 -5.29
C ARG A 94 35.93 17.90 -5.74
N PHE A 95 36.71 17.33 -6.63
CA PHE A 95 36.60 15.92 -6.98
C PHE A 95 37.98 15.35 -7.28
N HIS A 96 38.11 14.03 -7.24
CA HIS A 96 39.32 13.33 -7.60
C HIS A 96 39.15 12.73 -9.00
N ALA A 97 39.99 13.13 -9.95
CA ALA A 97 40.03 12.50 -11.26
C ALA A 97 40.95 11.27 -11.22
N GLY A 98 40.41 10.09 -11.53
CA GLY A 98 41.11 8.81 -11.40
C GLY A 98 40.79 7.84 -12.53
N THR A 99 41.51 6.72 -12.58
CA THR A 99 41.28 5.69 -13.59
C THR A 99 39.88 5.07 -13.44
N GLN A 100 39.42 4.36 -14.47
CA GLN A 100 38.15 3.64 -14.38
C GLN A 100 38.13 2.64 -13.21
N ALA A 101 39.27 2.03 -12.87
CA ALA A 101 39.39 1.17 -11.70
C ALA A 101 39.21 1.94 -10.37
N ASP A 102 39.75 3.16 -10.28
CA ASP A 102 39.58 4.03 -9.10
C ASP A 102 38.10 4.42 -8.90
N VAL A 103 37.41 4.73 -10.00
CA VAL A 103 35.97 5.02 -10.03
C VAL A 103 35.16 3.80 -9.55
N GLU A 104 35.49 2.59 -10.04
CA GLU A 104 34.84 1.35 -9.60
C GLU A 104 35.07 1.03 -8.12
N ILE A 105 36.29 1.26 -7.61
CA ILE A 105 36.62 1.11 -6.19
C ILE A 105 35.81 2.11 -5.35
N ALA A 106 35.73 3.37 -5.77
CA ALA A 106 34.97 4.40 -5.08
C ALA A 106 33.48 4.07 -5.04
N HIS A 107 32.89 3.65 -6.16
CA HIS A 107 31.48 3.22 -6.21
C HIS A 107 31.22 2.00 -5.31
N ARG A 108 32.14 1.03 -5.26
CA ARG A 108 32.01 -0.13 -4.37
C ARG A 108 32.07 0.28 -2.90
N ALA A 109 33.02 1.12 -2.53
CA ALA A 109 33.15 1.63 -1.17
C ALA A 109 31.92 2.43 -0.74
N GLU A 110 31.36 3.25 -1.64
CA GLU A 110 30.12 3.98 -1.40
C GLU A 110 28.92 3.03 -1.23
N ALA A 111 28.81 2.00 -2.08
CA ALA A 111 27.78 0.98 -1.97
C ALA A 111 27.86 0.22 -0.64
N GLU A 112 29.07 -0.15 -0.20
CA GLU A 112 29.31 -0.79 1.09
C GLU A 112 29.00 0.13 2.27
N ALA A 113 29.37 1.41 2.20
CA ALA A 113 29.04 2.40 3.23
C ALA A 113 27.52 2.62 3.31
N ALA A 114 26.84 2.70 2.17
CA ALA A 114 25.39 2.77 2.10
C ALA A 114 24.73 1.49 2.66
N ALA A 115 25.29 0.32 2.38
CA ALA A 115 24.82 -0.94 2.96
C ALA A 115 24.98 -0.97 4.48
N ARG A 116 26.13 -0.51 5.01
CA ARG A 116 26.37 -0.39 6.46
C ARG A 116 25.39 0.58 7.13
N ARG A 117 25.12 1.75 6.55
CA ARG A 117 24.11 2.70 7.05
C ARG A 117 22.72 2.08 7.09
N ARG A 118 22.30 1.43 6.00
CA ARG A 118 21.00 0.73 5.95
C ARG A 118 20.92 -0.38 6.99
N ALA A 119 21.99 -1.12 7.22
CA ALA A 119 22.05 -2.16 8.24
C ALA A 119 21.91 -1.57 9.65
N SER A 120 22.58 -0.45 9.97
CA SER A 120 22.44 0.20 11.27
C SER A 120 21.05 0.80 11.48
N GLU A 121 20.46 1.41 10.45
CA GLU A 121 19.08 1.91 10.48
C GLU A 121 18.08 0.78 10.74
N ARG A 122 18.24 -0.36 10.06
CA ARG A 122 17.41 -1.56 10.29
C ARG A 122 17.58 -2.11 11.70
N ALA A 123 18.81 -2.19 12.20
CA ALA A 123 19.09 -2.67 13.56
C ALA A 123 18.46 -1.77 14.63
N ALA A 124 18.52 -0.45 14.45
CA ALA A 124 17.85 0.52 15.32
C ALA A 124 16.32 0.30 15.31
N GLN A 125 15.73 0.17 14.12
CA GLN A 125 14.28 -0.03 13.97
C GLN A 125 13.79 -1.39 14.52
N ALA A 126 14.63 -2.43 14.49
CA ALA A 126 14.33 -3.73 15.08
C ALA A 126 14.32 -3.70 16.63
N SER A 127 15.07 -2.77 17.25
CA SER A 127 15.10 -2.59 18.71
C SER A 127 13.86 -1.88 19.26
N ASP A 128 13.09 -1.19 18.42
CA ASP A 128 11.90 -0.43 18.83
C ASP A 128 10.61 -1.27 18.87
N ILE A 129 10.67 -2.56 18.54
CA ILE A 129 9.51 -3.46 18.63
C ILE A 129 9.32 -3.83 20.12
N PRO A 130 8.19 -3.47 20.77
CA PRO A 130 7.95 -3.84 22.17
C PRO A 130 8.00 -5.35 22.35
N ASP A 131 8.59 -5.86 23.43
CA ASP A 131 8.69 -7.31 23.67
C ASP A 131 7.31 -7.97 23.93
N ALA A 132 6.40 -7.23 24.57
CA ALA A 132 5.05 -7.71 24.84
C ALA A 132 4.12 -7.42 23.66
N PRO A 133 3.33 -8.41 23.20
CA PRO A 133 2.34 -8.18 22.17
C PRO A 133 1.23 -7.24 22.67
N PRO A 134 0.61 -6.46 21.77
CA PRO A 134 -0.60 -5.71 22.09
C PRO A 134 -1.69 -6.62 22.68
N PRO A 135 -2.60 -6.08 23.52
CA PRO A 135 -3.66 -6.87 24.13
C PRO A 135 -4.52 -7.56 23.06
N ALA A 136 -4.99 -8.77 23.40
CA ALA A 136 -5.83 -9.55 22.50
C ALA A 136 -7.17 -8.84 22.22
N PRO A 137 -7.69 -8.94 20.98
CA PRO A 137 -8.99 -8.38 20.66
C PRO A 137 -10.09 -9.10 21.46
N VAL A 138 -10.91 -8.33 22.17
CA VAL A 138 -12.13 -8.83 22.83
C VAL A 138 -13.30 -8.58 21.88
N TRP A 139 -13.82 -9.64 21.29
CA TRP A 139 -14.93 -9.54 20.34
C TRP A 139 -16.27 -9.45 21.08
N PRO A 140 -17.08 -8.39 20.89
CA PRO A 140 -18.32 -8.19 21.62
C PRO A 140 -19.51 -9.00 21.08
N TYR A 141 -19.28 -10.04 20.25
CA TYR A 141 -20.35 -10.78 19.59
C TYR A 141 -21.33 -11.40 20.60
N ALA A 142 -22.61 -11.11 20.42
CA ALA A 142 -23.65 -11.72 21.23
C ALA A 142 -23.90 -13.19 20.84
N THR A 143 -23.85 -14.08 21.82
CA THR A 143 -24.16 -15.51 21.68
C THR A 143 -25.22 -15.89 22.70
N GLY A 144 -26.48 -15.94 22.29
CA GLY A 144 -27.58 -16.25 23.20
C GLY A 144 -28.91 -15.79 22.65
N ASP A 145 -29.95 -15.87 23.47
CA ASP A 145 -31.28 -15.42 23.10
C ASP A 145 -31.49 -13.93 23.35
N ALA A 146 -30.71 -13.29 24.21
CA ALA A 146 -30.74 -11.85 24.44
C ALA A 146 -29.38 -11.31 24.93
N LEU A 147 -29.22 -9.99 24.89
CA LEU A 147 -28.12 -9.28 25.52
C LEU A 147 -28.26 -9.30 27.05
N ASP A 148 -27.15 -9.16 27.77
CA ASP A 148 -27.16 -9.12 29.24
C ASP A 148 -28.03 -7.94 29.74
N GLY A 149 -28.97 -8.24 30.63
CA GLY A 149 -29.90 -7.27 31.18
C GLY A 149 -31.06 -6.86 30.25
N ALA A 150 -31.23 -7.54 29.11
CA ALA A 150 -32.37 -7.31 28.21
C ALA A 150 -33.72 -7.54 28.94
N PRO A 151 -34.69 -6.62 28.83
CA PRO A 151 -36.01 -6.80 29.41
C PRO A 151 -36.77 -7.93 28.72
N GLU A 152 -37.68 -8.62 29.40
CA GLU A 152 -38.53 -9.63 28.77
C GLU A 152 -39.43 -9.03 27.68
N VAL A 153 -39.67 -9.79 26.61
CA VAL A 153 -40.53 -9.39 25.48
C VAL A 153 -41.67 -10.38 25.33
N ASP A 154 -42.91 -9.91 25.45
CA ASP A 154 -44.11 -10.65 25.07
C ASP A 154 -44.35 -10.49 23.56
N TRP A 155 -43.81 -11.41 22.77
CA TRP A 155 -43.88 -11.39 21.30
C TRP A 155 -45.30 -11.38 20.75
N ALA A 156 -46.28 -11.92 21.50
CA ALA A 156 -47.68 -11.90 21.09
C ALA A 156 -48.30 -10.48 21.10
N ARG A 157 -47.67 -9.53 21.82
CA ARG A 157 -48.09 -8.12 21.88
C ARG A 157 -47.32 -7.22 20.92
N VAL A 158 -46.26 -7.74 20.27
CA VAL A 158 -45.48 -6.95 19.32
C VAL A 158 -46.25 -6.85 18.01
N PRO A 159 -46.59 -5.63 17.54
CA PRO A 159 -47.38 -5.46 16.31
C PRO A 159 -46.75 -6.17 15.11
N GLY A 160 -47.59 -6.90 14.36
CA GLY A 160 -47.18 -7.61 13.14
C GLY A 160 -46.51 -8.97 13.37
N PHE A 161 -46.07 -9.29 14.59
CA PHE A 161 -45.60 -10.63 14.93
C PHE A 161 -46.78 -11.54 15.26
N GLY A 162 -46.82 -12.73 14.66
CA GLY A 162 -47.89 -13.67 14.91
C GLY A 162 -47.68 -15.02 14.24
N ALA A 163 -48.79 -15.72 13.96
CA ALA A 163 -48.75 -16.96 13.18
C ALA A 163 -48.26 -16.66 11.75
N PRO A 164 -47.37 -17.50 11.17
CA PRO A 164 -46.80 -17.24 9.86
C PRO A 164 -47.87 -17.26 8.76
N ALA A 165 -48.00 -16.16 8.03
CA ALA A 165 -48.95 -16.01 6.92
C ALA A 165 -48.33 -16.45 5.58
N ARG A 166 -48.18 -17.77 5.36
CA ARG A 166 -47.54 -18.30 4.15
C ARG A 166 -48.54 -18.77 3.10
N ALA A 167 -48.44 -18.22 1.90
CA ALA A 167 -49.04 -18.81 0.71
C ALA A 167 -48.27 -20.08 0.30
N ALA A 168 -49.00 -21.15 -0.01
CA ALA A 168 -48.45 -22.36 -0.61
C ALA A 168 -48.19 -22.11 -2.11
N LEU A 169 -46.95 -21.73 -2.44
CA LEU A 169 -46.54 -21.46 -3.81
C LEU A 169 -45.70 -22.63 -4.37
N PRO A 170 -45.78 -22.90 -5.69
CA PRO A 170 -44.85 -23.79 -6.37
C PRO A 170 -43.39 -23.38 -6.13
N ARG A 171 -42.48 -24.35 -6.06
CA ARG A 171 -41.04 -24.06 -5.94
C ARG A 171 -40.49 -23.62 -7.29
N ALA A 172 -39.92 -22.41 -7.33
CA ALA A 172 -39.16 -21.93 -8.48
C ALA A 172 -37.82 -22.67 -8.58
N GLY A 173 -37.33 -22.87 -9.81
CA GLY A 173 -36.03 -23.52 -10.07
C GLY A 173 -34.80 -22.65 -9.78
N ALA A 174 -34.99 -21.35 -9.51
CA ALA A 174 -33.91 -20.43 -9.17
C ALA A 174 -33.37 -20.68 -7.75
N ALA A 175 -32.09 -20.37 -7.55
CA ALA A 175 -31.46 -20.44 -6.24
C ALA A 175 -32.06 -19.40 -5.26
N ALA A 176 -32.08 -19.75 -3.98
CA ALA A 176 -32.49 -18.82 -2.93
C ALA A 176 -31.52 -17.63 -2.84
N PRO A 177 -31.98 -16.44 -2.41
CA PRO A 177 -31.09 -15.32 -2.16
C PRO A 177 -30.04 -15.64 -1.08
N THR A 178 -28.84 -15.08 -1.21
CA THR A 178 -27.79 -15.15 -0.19
C THR A 178 -27.83 -13.88 0.66
N LEU A 179 -27.78 -14.02 1.98
CA LEU A 179 -27.77 -12.88 2.89
C LEU A 179 -26.40 -12.21 2.89
N LEU A 180 -26.38 -10.88 2.93
CA LEU A 180 -25.17 -10.06 3.02
C LEU A 180 -24.99 -9.45 4.42
N GLY A 181 -26.09 -9.16 5.12
CA GLY A 181 -26.05 -8.64 6.48
C GLY A 181 -27.42 -8.17 6.96
N PRO A 182 -27.71 -8.23 8.27
CA PRO A 182 -26.88 -8.78 9.35
C PRO A 182 -26.77 -10.31 9.33
N LEU A 183 -25.59 -10.88 9.60
CA LEU A 183 -25.37 -12.33 9.51
C LEU A 183 -25.33 -13.04 10.87
N GLY A 184 -24.86 -12.38 11.92
CA GLY A 184 -24.83 -12.97 13.26
C GLY A 184 -24.03 -12.17 14.28
N GLY A 185 -24.56 -12.07 15.51
CA GLY A 185 -23.82 -11.50 16.66
C GLY A 185 -23.70 -9.97 16.66
N GLU A 186 -24.22 -9.31 15.63
CA GLU A 186 -24.30 -7.86 15.51
C GLU A 186 -25.42 -7.31 16.40
N VAL A 187 -25.12 -6.26 17.17
CA VAL A 187 -26.11 -5.42 17.83
C VAL A 187 -26.38 -4.23 16.92
N ALA A 188 -27.64 -4.05 16.53
CA ALA A 188 -28.05 -3.02 15.60
C ALA A 188 -29.04 -2.07 16.26
N ASP A 189 -28.99 -0.79 15.88
CA ASP A 189 -30.01 0.17 16.30
C ASP A 189 -31.35 -0.19 15.65
N ALA A 190 -32.35 -0.47 16.48
CA ALA A 190 -33.70 -0.83 16.05
C ALA A 190 -34.38 0.24 15.17
N GLY A 191 -33.93 1.50 15.24
CA GLY A 191 -34.40 2.59 14.39
C GLY A 191 -33.86 2.56 12.96
N THR A 192 -32.78 1.82 12.71
CA THR A 192 -32.00 1.92 11.46
C THR A 192 -31.55 0.57 10.87
N VAL A 193 -32.07 -0.56 11.37
CA VAL A 193 -31.71 -1.90 10.89
C VAL A 193 -31.91 -2.02 9.38
N ALA A 194 -30.85 -2.38 8.65
CA ALA A 194 -30.90 -2.63 7.21
C ALA A 194 -30.58 -4.09 6.91
N LEU A 195 -31.53 -4.81 6.32
CA LEU A 195 -31.38 -6.17 5.84
C LEU A 195 -30.96 -6.16 4.38
N ARG A 196 -29.91 -6.90 4.00
CA ARG A 196 -29.34 -6.91 2.64
C ARG A 196 -29.12 -8.32 2.13
N TRP A 197 -29.47 -8.58 0.88
CA TRP A 197 -29.31 -9.89 0.23
C TRP A 197 -28.90 -9.75 -1.24
N THR A 198 -28.52 -10.85 -1.87
CA THR A 198 -28.18 -10.89 -3.30
C THR A 198 -29.43 -10.93 -4.18
N SER A 199 -29.35 -10.35 -5.38
CA SER A 199 -30.40 -10.47 -6.38
C SER A 199 -30.53 -11.91 -6.91
N VAL A 200 -31.76 -12.31 -7.25
CA VAL A 200 -32.10 -13.58 -7.90
C VAL A 200 -32.57 -13.30 -9.33
N PRO A 201 -31.97 -13.92 -10.36
CA PRO A 201 -32.40 -13.73 -11.75
C PRO A 201 -33.88 -14.06 -11.96
N GLY A 202 -34.62 -13.14 -12.58
CA GLY A 202 -36.06 -13.30 -12.84
C GLY A 202 -36.96 -13.11 -11.62
N ALA A 203 -36.43 -12.60 -10.50
CA ALA A 203 -37.25 -12.28 -9.34
C ALA A 203 -38.10 -11.03 -9.57
N ASP A 204 -39.40 -11.14 -9.32
CA ASP A 204 -40.37 -10.05 -9.41
C ASP A 204 -40.42 -9.27 -8.09
N ARG A 205 -40.30 -9.99 -6.96
CA ARG A 205 -40.24 -9.40 -5.62
C ARG A 205 -39.59 -10.33 -4.59
N TYR A 206 -39.28 -9.80 -3.42
CA TYR A 206 -38.76 -10.53 -2.28
C TYR A 206 -39.71 -10.46 -1.09
N GLU A 207 -39.77 -11.57 -0.37
CA GLU A 207 -40.50 -11.67 0.89
C GLU A 207 -39.50 -11.96 2.00
N VAL A 208 -39.59 -11.19 3.08
CA VAL A 208 -38.70 -11.26 4.23
C VAL A 208 -39.51 -11.70 5.44
N GLU A 209 -39.03 -12.71 6.17
CA GLU A 209 -39.57 -13.10 7.46
C GLU A 209 -38.57 -12.79 8.57
N LEU A 210 -39.07 -12.24 9.68
CA LEU A 210 -38.34 -12.05 10.93
C LEU A 210 -39.00 -12.88 12.04
N SER A 211 -38.19 -13.49 12.92
CA SER A 211 -38.68 -14.26 14.07
C SER A 211 -37.60 -14.44 15.14
N PRO A 212 -37.94 -14.50 16.44
CA PRO A 212 -37.01 -14.97 17.46
C PRO A 212 -36.78 -16.49 17.39
N ARG A 213 -37.64 -17.24 16.68
CA ARG A 213 -37.63 -18.71 16.62
C ARG A 213 -36.93 -19.22 15.36
N THR A 214 -36.05 -20.20 15.52
CA THR A 214 -35.27 -20.79 14.41
C THR A 214 -36.13 -21.52 13.37
N ARG A 215 -37.33 -21.97 13.75
CA ARG A 215 -38.27 -22.67 12.86
C ARG A 215 -39.20 -21.75 12.09
N PHE A 216 -39.31 -20.47 12.48
CA PHE A 216 -40.29 -19.54 11.92
C PHE A 216 -41.71 -20.13 11.93
N ASP A 217 -42.11 -20.78 13.03
CA ASP A 217 -43.42 -21.43 13.19
C ASP A 217 -44.40 -20.62 14.04
N ALA A 218 -43.89 -19.68 14.84
CA ALA A 218 -44.64 -18.70 15.60
C ALA A 218 -43.79 -17.44 15.78
N ASP A 219 -44.43 -16.35 16.20
CA ASP A 219 -43.79 -15.05 16.38
C ASP A 219 -43.06 -14.62 15.09
N VAL A 220 -43.79 -14.64 13.97
CA VAL A 220 -43.25 -14.31 12.65
C VAL A 220 -43.84 -13.00 12.17
N LEU A 221 -42.96 -12.07 11.81
CA LEU A 221 -43.29 -10.87 11.04
C LEU A 221 -42.93 -11.13 9.57
N THR A 222 -43.89 -10.92 8.66
CA THR A 222 -43.69 -11.10 7.21
C THR A 222 -43.78 -9.74 6.51
N LEU A 223 -42.80 -9.43 5.68
CA LEU A 223 -42.67 -8.15 4.98
C LEU A 223 -42.47 -8.41 3.47
N ASP A 224 -43.11 -7.59 2.65
CA ASP A 224 -42.86 -7.54 1.21
C ASP A 224 -41.81 -6.44 0.94
N ALA A 225 -40.70 -6.82 0.33
CA ALA A 225 -39.61 -5.91 -0.02
C ALA A 225 -39.67 -5.45 -1.49
N GLY A 226 -40.71 -5.83 -2.24
CA GLY A 226 -40.80 -5.55 -3.67
C GLY A 226 -39.56 -6.07 -4.41
N GLY A 227 -39.13 -5.38 -5.47
CA GLY A 227 -37.93 -5.75 -6.24
C GLY A 227 -36.60 -5.37 -5.58
N ALA A 228 -36.60 -4.81 -4.35
CA ALA A 228 -35.38 -4.35 -3.70
C ALA A 228 -34.53 -5.53 -3.19
N THR A 229 -33.22 -5.31 -3.08
CA THR A 229 -32.26 -6.24 -2.44
C THR A 229 -31.79 -5.74 -1.08
N GLU A 230 -32.49 -4.72 -0.56
CA GLU A 230 -32.27 -4.12 0.74
C GLU A 230 -33.62 -3.68 1.32
N LEU A 231 -33.81 -3.89 2.63
CA LEU A 231 -34.98 -3.43 3.38
C LEU A 231 -34.54 -2.82 4.71
N VAL A 232 -34.91 -1.56 4.94
CA VAL A 232 -34.68 -0.85 6.21
C VAL A 232 -35.92 -0.99 7.08
N LEU A 233 -35.72 -1.24 8.38
CA LEU A 233 -36.77 -1.58 9.34
C LEU A 233 -36.88 -0.54 10.47
N PRO A 234 -37.34 0.69 10.20
CA PRO A 234 -37.36 1.74 11.22
C PRO A 234 -38.41 1.45 12.29
N GLY A 235 -37.98 1.06 13.49
CA GLY A 235 -38.85 0.84 14.65
C GLY A 235 -39.80 -0.35 14.51
N VAL A 236 -39.56 -1.24 13.55
CA VAL A 236 -40.41 -2.40 13.28
C VAL A 236 -40.14 -3.54 14.27
N VAL A 237 -38.91 -3.64 14.74
CA VAL A 237 -38.48 -4.65 15.73
C VAL A 237 -38.29 -3.99 17.10
N PRO A 238 -38.64 -4.65 18.22
CA PRO A 238 -38.42 -4.10 19.55
C PRO A 238 -36.94 -3.83 19.81
N ALA A 239 -36.62 -2.64 20.32
CA ALA A 239 -35.28 -2.24 20.77
C ALA A 239 -34.90 -2.88 22.12
N ALA A 240 -35.15 -4.18 22.27
CA ALA A 240 -35.10 -4.88 23.56
C ALA A 240 -33.85 -5.76 23.73
N GLY A 241 -32.95 -5.82 22.74
CA GLY A 241 -31.74 -6.63 22.80
C GLY A 241 -31.97 -8.13 22.69
N HIS A 242 -33.15 -8.57 22.22
CA HIS A 242 -33.44 -9.99 21.96
C HIS A 242 -32.96 -10.41 20.58
N LYS A 243 -32.50 -11.65 20.47
CA LYS A 243 -32.10 -12.25 19.21
C LYS A 243 -33.24 -12.21 18.20
N MET A 244 -32.99 -11.59 17.06
CA MET A 244 -33.86 -11.63 15.89
C MET A 244 -33.21 -12.44 14.78
N LEU A 245 -33.95 -13.41 14.25
CA LEU A 245 -33.57 -14.16 13.06
C LEU A 245 -34.35 -13.60 11.89
N TRP A 246 -33.72 -13.56 10.72
CA TRP A 246 -34.40 -13.13 9.51
C TRP A 246 -33.99 -13.99 8.33
N ARG A 247 -34.89 -14.14 7.37
CA ARG A 247 -34.65 -14.87 6.13
C ARG A 247 -35.43 -14.24 4.99
N VAL A 248 -34.99 -14.49 3.77
CA VAL A 248 -35.61 -13.93 2.57
C VAL A 248 -35.79 -15.00 1.50
N ARG A 249 -36.86 -14.90 0.73
CA ARG A 249 -37.06 -15.68 -0.50
C ARG A 249 -37.46 -14.76 -1.65
N ALA A 250 -37.16 -15.19 -2.87
CA ALA A 250 -37.58 -14.49 -4.08
C ALA A 250 -38.86 -15.13 -4.64
N HIS A 251 -39.76 -14.30 -5.16
CA HIS A 251 -40.88 -14.72 -6.00
C HIS A 251 -40.46 -14.59 -7.46
N VAL A 252 -40.61 -15.66 -8.23
CA VAL A 252 -40.19 -15.78 -9.62
C VAL A 252 -41.37 -16.34 -10.41
N GLY A 253 -42.04 -15.47 -11.18
CA GLY A 253 -43.26 -15.82 -11.89
C GLY A 253 -44.36 -16.28 -10.93
N ARG A 254 -44.85 -17.52 -11.12
CA ARG A 254 -45.90 -18.10 -10.25
C ARG A 254 -45.37 -18.83 -9.02
N GLY A 255 -44.05 -18.98 -8.89
CA GLY A 255 -43.41 -19.74 -7.82
C GLY A 255 -42.56 -18.86 -6.92
N ALA A 256 -42.00 -19.49 -5.88
CA ALA A 256 -41.01 -18.87 -5.00
C ALA A 256 -39.80 -19.78 -4.81
N THR A 257 -38.64 -19.18 -4.58
CA THR A 257 -37.42 -19.93 -4.22
C THR A 257 -37.60 -20.60 -2.86
N ALA A 258 -36.66 -21.49 -2.51
CA ALA A 258 -36.47 -21.81 -1.10
C ALA A 258 -36.15 -20.52 -0.30
N TRP A 259 -36.44 -20.54 1.00
CA TRP A 259 -35.93 -19.51 1.91
C TRP A 259 -34.41 -19.58 2.00
N SER A 260 -33.77 -18.42 2.15
CA SER A 260 -32.35 -18.34 2.49
C SER A 260 -32.06 -19.06 3.81
N ARG A 261 -30.77 -19.35 4.07
CA ARG A 261 -30.33 -19.52 5.46
C ARG A 261 -30.65 -18.25 6.24
N TYR A 262 -30.97 -18.38 7.52
CA TYR A 262 -31.29 -17.21 8.32
C TYR A 262 -30.02 -16.45 8.73
N GLY A 263 -30.14 -15.13 8.78
CA GLY A 263 -29.20 -14.24 9.45
C GLY A 263 -29.68 -13.97 10.88
N ARG A 264 -28.83 -13.38 11.71
CA ARG A 264 -29.13 -13.08 13.11
C ARG A 264 -28.59 -11.71 13.51
N PHE A 265 -29.35 -10.97 14.30
CA PHE A 265 -28.91 -9.72 14.93
C PHE A 265 -29.68 -9.47 16.24
N TYR A 266 -29.28 -8.43 16.96
CA TYR A 266 -29.88 -8.02 18.23
C TYR A 266 -30.29 -6.54 18.10
N PRO A 267 -31.56 -6.23 17.79
CA PRO A 267 -32.06 -4.86 17.78
C PRO A 267 -32.05 -4.30 19.21
N ALA A 268 -31.38 -3.17 19.40
CA ALA A 268 -31.30 -2.46 20.67
C ALA A 268 -31.54 -0.96 20.46
N ASP A 269 -31.55 -0.19 21.55
CA ASP A 269 -31.52 1.27 21.47
C ASP A 269 -30.21 1.77 20.83
N ALA A 270 -30.24 3.01 20.36
CA ALA A 270 -29.12 3.64 19.66
C ALA A 270 -27.83 3.64 20.50
N ASP A 271 -27.90 3.93 21.80
CA ASP A 271 -26.73 4.00 22.68
C ASP A 271 -26.07 2.61 22.85
N THR A 272 -26.88 1.56 22.98
CA THR A 272 -26.40 0.18 23.08
C THR A 272 -25.77 -0.28 21.77
N ALA A 273 -26.38 0.04 20.63
CA ALA A 273 -25.80 -0.23 19.31
C ALA A 273 -24.49 0.53 19.07
N GLU A 274 -24.41 1.80 19.46
CA GLU A 274 -23.20 2.62 19.35
C GLU A 274 -22.05 2.05 20.20
N ARG A 275 -22.34 1.68 21.46
CA ARG A 275 -21.35 1.03 22.34
C ARG A 275 -20.81 -0.27 21.75
N PHE A 276 -21.68 -1.08 21.14
CA PHE A 276 -21.26 -2.29 20.44
C PHE A 276 -20.37 -1.97 19.22
N SER A 277 -20.75 -0.99 18.40
CA SER A 277 -19.95 -0.57 17.24
C SER A 277 -18.55 -0.10 17.66
N LEU A 278 -18.47 0.73 18.70
CA LEU A 278 -17.20 1.20 19.24
C LEU A 278 -16.35 0.05 19.80
N ALA A 279 -16.97 -0.93 20.47
CA ALA A 279 -16.28 -2.13 20.93
C ALA A 279 -15.74 -2.98 19.76
N MET A 280 -16.52 -3.13 18.68
CA MET A 280 -16.09 -3.80 17.45
C MET A 280 -14.88 -3.10 16.80
N ASP A 281 -14.89 -1.77 16.75
CA ASP A 281 -13.78 -1.00 16.17
C ASP A 281 -12.51 -1.06 17.02
N ARG A 282 -12.65 -1.08 18.35
CA ARG A 282 -11.54 -1.37 19.27
C ARG A 282 -10.98 -2.77 19.03
N ALA A 283 -11.83 -3.79 18.91
CA ALA A 283 -11.39 -5.16 18.65
C ALA A 283 -10.66 -5.30 17.30
N ARG A 284 -11.20 -4.70 16.23
CA ARG A 284 -10.54 -4.67 14.91
C ARG A 284 -9.20 -3.97 14.96
N THR A 285 -9.10 -2.87 15.69
CA THR A 285 -7.86 -2.13 15.88
C THR A 285 -6.83 -2.96 16.63
N ALA A 286 -7.23 -3.60 17.73
CA ALA A 286 -6.36 -4.51 18.48
C ALA A 286 -5.87 -5.69 17.60
N GLN A 287 -6.75 -6.27 16.78
CA GLN A 287 -6.35 -7.34 15.85
C GLN A 287 -5.33 -6.87 14.81
N ARG A 288 -5.48 -5.66 14.25
CA ARG A 288 -4.49 -5.08 13.32
C ARG A 288 -3.14 -4.90 14.02
N LEU A 289 -3.15 -4.31 15.22
CA LEU A 289 -1.93 -4.11 16.01
C LEU A 289 -1.22 -5.44 16.32
N GLN A 290 -1.97 -6.48 16.70
CA GLN A 290 -1.40 -7.80 16.93
C GLN A 290 -0.78 -8.41 15.66
N ARG A 291 -1.47 -8.31 14.51
CA ARG A 291 -0.94 -8.79 13.23
C ARG A 291 0.32 -8.04 12.82
N ASP A 292 0.34 -6.73 12.97
CA ASP A 292 1.50 -5.91 12.63
C ASP A 292 2.68 -6.20 13.55
N HIS A 293 2.43 -6.36 14.86
CA HIS A 293 3.45 -6.77 15.82
C HIS A 293 4.02 -8.16 15.46
N ALA A 294 3.17 -9.16 15.19
CA ALA A 294 3.60 -10.50 14.81
C ALA A 294 4.45 -10.49 13.51
N ARG A 295 4.05 -9.69 12.51
CA ARG A 295 4.83 -9.50 11.27
C ARG A 295 6.21 -8.90 11.55
N ARG A 296 6.30 -7.90 12.42
CA ARG A 296 7.56 -7.26 12.79
C ARG A 296 8.48 -8.21 13.56
N VAL A 297 7.92 -9.02 14.47
CA VAL A 297 8.68 -10.07 15.18
C VAL A 297 9.21 -11.11 14.19
N GLN A 298 8.37 -11.63 13.29
CA GLN A 298 8.79 -12.60 12.28
C GLN A 298 9.88 -12.03 11.35
N GLN A 299 9.77 -10.77 10.95
CA GLN A 299 10.79 -10.10 10.14
C GLN A 299 12.13 -9.99 10.90
N ARG A 300 12.10 -9.60 12.18
CA ARG A 300 13.28 -9.55 13.05
C ARG A 300 13.94 -10.93 13.15
N GLU A 301 13.17 -11.98 13.37
CA GLU A 301 13.68 -13.36 13.41
C GLU A 301 14.33 -13.76 12.07
N MET A 302 13.70 -13.46 10.94
CA MET A 302 14.25 -13.75 9.62
C MET A 302 15.53 -12.97 9.33
N ASP A 303 15.65 -11.73 9.81
CA ASP A 303 16.85 -10.89 9.67
C ASP A 303 18.01 -11.34 10.58
N LEU A 304 17.72 -12.10 11.64
CA LEU A 304 18.75 -12.76 12.46
C LEU A 304 19.32 -14.02 11.80
N ILE A 305 18.65 -14.60 10.79
CA ILE A 305 19.17 -15.76 10.04
C ILE A 305 20.25 -15.27 9.07
N PRO A 306 21.51 -15.75 9.20
CA PRO A 306 22.58 -15.42 8.26
C PRO A 306 22.19 -15.76 6.82
N LEU A 307 22.54 -14.90 5.86
CA LEU A 307 22.16 -15.05 4.43
C LEU A 307 22.50 -16.42 3.82
N HIS A 308 23.53 -17.10 4.32
CA HIS A 308 23.96 -18.42 3.84
C HIS A 308 23.07 -19.59 4.31
N GLU A 309 22.13 -19.35 5.22
CA GLU A 309 21.19 -20.35 5.76
C GLU A 309 19.73 -20.13 5.32
N ARG A 310 19.45 -19.06 4.55
CA ARG A 310 18.10 -18.84 4.00
C ARG A 310 17.81 -19.85 2.87
N PRO A 311 16.69 -20.58 2.88
CA PRO A 311 16.35 -21.58 1.86
C PRO A 311 16.24 -21.03 0.43
N ASP A 312 16.08 -19.71 0.28
CA ASP A 312 16.02 -19.01 -1.02
C ASP A 312 17.40 -18.75 -1.65
N ALA A 313 18.49 -18.91 -0.88
CA ALA A 313 19.85 -18.66 -1.36
C ALA A 313 20.28 -19.66 -2.45
N VAL A 314 19.81 -20.91 -2.36
CA VAL A 314 20.13 -21.97 -3.34
C VAL A 314 19.47 -21.68 -4.69
N THR A 315 18.24 -21.14 -4.68
CA THR A 315 17.50 -20.80 -5.90
C THR A 315 18.10 -19.61 -6.64
N SER A 316 18.67 -18.64 -5.91
CA SER A 316 19.31 -17.46 -6.51
C SER A 316 20.67 -17.77 -7.17
N GLN A 317 21.52 -18.61 -6.55
CA GLN A 317 22.78 -19.03 -7.16
C GLN A 317 22.57 -19.88 -8.42
N ALA A 318 21.59 -20.78 -8.42
CA ALA A 318 21.24 -21.59 -9.58
C ALA A 318 20.68 -20.74 -10.74
N MET A 319 19.85 -19.71 -10.45
CA MET A 319 19.39 -18.77 -11.47
C MET A 319 20.52 -17.90 -12.03
N VAL A 320 21.41 -17.39 -11.17
CA VAL A 320 22.53 -16.53 -11.61
C VAL A 320 23.53 -17.31 -12.46
N THR A 321 23.84 -18.56 -12.11
CA THR A 321 24.69 -19.44 -12.94
C THR A 321 24.02 -19.81 -14.27
N ALA A 322 22.71 -20.06 -14.28
CA ALA A 322 21.97 -20.31 -15.52
C ALA A 322 21.96 -19.10 -16.47
N ILE A 323 21.78 -17.89 -15.94
CA ILE A 323 21.79 -16.64 -16.73
C ILE A 323 23.19 -16.37 -17.30
N LEU A 324 24.26 -16.54 -16.50
CA LEU A 324 25.64 -16.40 -16.98
C LEU A 324 25.97 -17.42 -18.08
N ALA A 325 25.54 -18.67 -17.95
CA ALA A 325 25.74 -19.69 -18.99
C ALA A 325 24.99 -19.34 -20.30
N MET A 326 23.79 -18.77 -20.22
CA MET A 326 23.01 -18.35 -21.38
C MET A 326 23.65 -17.17 -22.14
N VAL A 327 24.25 -16.22 -21.43
CA VAL A 327 24.93 -15.05 -22.03
C VAL A 327 26.23 -15.46 -22.74
N VAL A 328 27.01 -16.37 -22.16
CA VAL A 328 28.23 -16.90 -22.80
C VAL A 328 27.89 -17.69 -24.08
N SER A 329 26.80 -18.47 -24.05
CA SER A 329 26.32 -19.23 -25.21
C SER A 329 25.87 -18.32 -26.36
N SER A 330 25.20 -17.20 -26.02
CA SER A 330 24.71 -16.23 -27.00
C SER A 330 25.84 -15.40 -27.62
N GLY A 331 26.85 -15.03 -26.82
CA GLY A 331 28.04 -14.33 -27.33
C GLY A 331 28.88 -15.18 -28.28
N LEU A 332 29.00 -16.49 -28.02
CA LEU A 332 29.73 -17.42 -28.89
C LEU A 332 29.03 -17.62 -30.25
N LEU A 333 27.70 -17.67 -30.26
CA LEU A 333 26.89 -17.77 -31.50
C LEU A 333 26.97 -16.50 -32.36
N ILE A 334 26.98 -15.32 -31.74
CA ILE A 334 27.10 -14.03 -32.46
C ILE A 334 28.51 -13.87 -33.05
N ALA A 335 29.55 -14.31 -32.33
CA ALA A 335 30.93 -14.30 -32.84
C ALA A 335 31.11 -15.27 -34.04
N LEU A 336 30.50 -16.45 -33.99
CA LEU A 336 30.53 -17.42 -35.11
C LEU A 336 29.76 -16.92 -36.33
N ALA A 337 28.64 -16.23 -36.15
CA ALA A 337 27.88 -15.62 -37.25
C ALA A 337 28.64 -14.45 -37.91
N ALA A 338 29.36 -13.64 -37.13
CA ALA A 338 30.18 -12.55 -37.65
C ALA A 338 31.40 -13.04 -38.46
N VAL A 339 32.02 -14.14 -38.03
CA VAL A 339 33.13 -14.78 -38.78
C VAL A 339 32.61 -15.39 -40.09
N PHE A 340 31.39 -15.94 -40.12
CA PHE A 340 30.80 -16.50 -41.35
C PHE A 340 30.43 -15.40 -42.37
N ALA A 341 29.99 -14.23 -41.90
CA ALA A 341 29.66 -13.09 -42.75
C ALA A 341 30.91 -12.40 -43.36
N ALA A 342 32.05 -12.45 -42.67
CA ALA A 342 33.31 -11.87 -43.15
C ALA A 342 34.05 -12.74 -44.19
N VAL A 343 33.69 -14.02 -44.34
CA VAL A 343 34.31 -14.95 -45.30
C VAL A 343 33.60 -14.94 -46.67
N TRP A 344 32.44 -14.26 -46.78
CA TRP A 344 31.63 -14.18 -48.00
C TRP A 344 31.42 -12.75 -48.52
N LEU A 345 32.38 -11.86 -48.29
CA LEU A 345 32.52 -10.53 -48.91
C LEU A 345 33.93 -10.39 -49.48
#